data_AF-A0A8B7BD30-F1
#
_entry.id   AF-A0A8B7BD30-F1
#
_cell.length_a   1.000
_cell.length_b   1.000
_cell.length_c   1.000
_cell.angle_alpha   90.00
_cell.angle_beta   90.00
_cell.angle_gamma   90.00
#
_symmetry.space_group_name_H-M   'P 1'
#
loop_
_entity.id
_entity.type
_entity.pdbx_description
1 polymer ?
#
loop_
_entity_poly.entity_id
_entity_poly.type
_entity_poly.pdbx_seq_one_letter_code
_entity_poly.pdbx_strand_id
1 'polypeptide(L)'
;MSGPKGGSLTVQCHYDSGWENHYKWWCRGAVWSTCKILVRTTGSELEVKKDRISIKDNHTDLMFTVIMEKLREDDADVYWCGIERFGTDCGVEVKVSVSPAPATPEEITGSMTSYLSDDRRKTNMLRILLPLVFAVFLLLLVVASLVAWRMMKQQKKASGTSSEQVLQPLEGDLCYANLALNHTGPLSASSQKKDSRKSASSVRANQVEVEYVIMELTYSNTGHLVADIPMGSHEEPIEYSTIRKP
;
A
#
# COMPACT_ATOMS: atom_id res chain seq x y z
N MET A 1 -4.02 -4.96 -8.94
CA MET A 1 -4.93 -3.80 -8.91
C MET A 1 -4.94 -3.16 -10.30
N SER A 2 -6.06 -2.57 -10.72
CA SER A 2 -6.19 -1.97 -12.06
C SER A 2 -6.88 -0.62 -11.99
N GLY A 3 -6.49 0.31 -12.86
CA GLY A 3 -7.20 1.58 -13.05
C GLY A 3 -7.18 2.01 -14.53
N PRO A 4 -8.11 2.85 -15.00
CA PRO A 4 -8.13 3.30 -16.38
C PRO A 4 -7.05 4.36 -16.64
N LYS A 5 -6.54 4.39 -17.88
CA LYS A 5 -5.66 5.45 -18.37
C LYS A 5 -6.31 6.83 -18.14
N GLY A 6 -5.56 7.75 -17.55
CA GLY A 6 -6.01 9.07 -17.13
C GLY A 6 -6.76 9.09 -15.79
N GLY A 7 -7.20 7.93 -15.28
CA GLY A 7 -7.88 7.81 -13.99
C GLY A 7 -6.91 7.67 -12.81
N SER A 8 -7.42 7.15 -11.70
CA SER A 8 -6.64 6.87 -10.50
C SER A 8 -6.80 5.42 -10.04
N LEU A 9 -5.86 4.95 -9.24
CA LEU A 9 -6.02 3.73 -8.45
C LEU A 9 -5.64 4.00 -7.00
N THR A 10 -6.28 3.28 -6.10
CA THR A 10 -6.05 3.33 -4.66
C THR A 10 -5.59 1.96 -4.20
N VAL A 11 -4.46 1.90 -3.50
CA VAL A 11 -3.92 0.69 -2.89
C VAL A 11 -4.00 0.86 -1.38
N GLN A 12 -4.61 -0.11 -0.70
CA GLN A 12 -4.67 -0.16 0.76
C GLN A 12 -3.78 -1.31 1.22
N CYS A 13 -2.81 -1.01 2.08
CA CYS A 13 -1.87 -1.99 2.61
C CYS A 13 -2.09 -2.09 4.12
N HIS A 14 -2.77 -3.14 4.57
CA HIS A 14 -3.07 -3.39 5.98
C HIS A 14 -1.89 -4.04 6.70
N TYR A 15 -1.54 -3.53 7.87
CA TYR A 15 -0.43 -4.03 8.68
C TYR A 15 -0.89 -4.46 10.07
N ASP A 16 -0.07 -5.27 10.73
CA ASP A 16 -0.34 -5.71 12.10
C ASP A 16 0.01 -4.61 13.12
N SER A 17 -0.59 -4.62 14.30
CA SER A 17 -0.24 -3.64 15.34
C SER A 17 1.24 -3.72 15.73
N GLY A 18 1.83 -2.58 16.09
CA GLY A 18 3.26 -2.42 16.38
C GLY A 18 4.05 -1.80 15.23
N TRP A 19 3.46 -1.68 14.03
CA TRP A 19 4.09 -1.07 12.86
C TRP A 19 3.68 0.38 12.61
N GLU A 20 2.87 1.01 13.47
CA GLU A 20 2.25 2.32 13.27
C GLU A 20 3.31 3.40 12.98
N ASN A 21 4.31 3.56 13.86
CA ASN A 21 5.30 4.63 13.74
C ASN A 21 6.46 4.32 12.76
N HIS A 22 6.43 3.18 12.08
CA HIS A 22 7.45 2.80 11.09
C HIS A 22 7.23 3.55 9.77
N TYR A 23 8.31 3.87 9.05
CA TYR A 23 8.16 4.45 7.72
C TYR A 23 7.44 3.47 6.79
N LYS A 24 6.44 3.97 6.08
CA LYS A 24 5.73 3.26 5.02
C LYS A 24 6.17 3.81 3.68
N TRP A 25 6.31 2.98 2.66
CA TRP A 25 6.66 3.46 1.33
C TRP A 25 6.01 2.69 0.20
N TRP A 26 5.98 3.35 -0.94
CA TRP A 26 5.57 2.79 -2.22
C TRP A 26 6.78 2.64 -3.13
N CYS A 27 7.08 1.40 -3.53
CA CYS A 27 8.26 1.06 -4.31
C CYS A 27 7.87 0.48 -5.67
N ARG A 28 8.63 0.77 -6.73
CA ARG A 28 8.37 0.26 -8.09
C ARG A 28 9.53 -0.59 -8.59
N GLY A 29 9.22 -1.76 -9.14
CA GLY A 29 10.17 -2.68 -9.78
C GLY A 29 9.91 -4.13 -9.40
N ALA A 30 10.24 -5.05 -10.32
CA ALA A 30 9.99 -6.48 -10.15
C ALA A 30 10.81 -7.15 -9.03
N VAL A 31 11.95 -6.57 -8.65
CA VAL A 31 12.86 -7.14 -7.63
C VAL A 31 12.83 -6.28 -6.38
N TRP A 32 12.31 -6.83 -5.28
CA TRP A 32 12.11 -6.14 -4.00
C TRP A 32 13.36 -5.40 -3.50
N SER A 33 14.51 -6.07 -3.47
CA SER A 33 15.77 -5.51 -2.93
C SER A 33 16.36 -4.34 -3.73
N THR A 34 15.86 -4.07 -4.94
CA THR A 34 16.37 -3.03 -5.83
C THR A 34 15.27 -2.15 -6.42
N CYS A 35 14.04 -2.29 -5.90
CA CYS A 35 12.93 -1.48 -6.35
C CYS A 35 13.21 0.01 -6.05
N LYS A 36 12.67 0.90 -6.88
CA LYS A 36 12.80 2.35 -6.72
C LYS A 36 11.72 2.86 -5.80
N ILE A 37 12.09 3.37 -4.62
CA ILE A 37 11.15 4.05 -3.72
C ILE A 37 10.65 5.33 -4.39
N LEU A 38 9.33 5.39 -4.61
CA LEU A 38 8.69 6.53 -5.26
C LEU A 38 8.27 7.57 -4.22
N VAL A 39 7.58 7.15 -3.16
CA VAL A 39 7.14 8.01 -2.05
C VAL A 39 7.23 7.26 -0.72
N ARG A 40 7.46 7.98 0.38
CA ARG A 40 7.64 7.44 1.74
C ARG A 40 7.01 8.39 2.76
N THR A 41 6.40 7.84 3.81
CA THR A 41 5.86 8.61 4.95
C THR A 41 6.98 9.13 5.86
N THR A 42 6.61 9.91 6.87
CA THR A 42 7.53 10.40 7.91
C THR A 42 7.39 9.63 9.23
N GLY A 43 6.74 8.46 9.22
CA GLY A 43 6.44 7.70 10.45
C GLY A 43 5.29 8.32 11.25
N SER A 44 4.52 9.20 10.61
CA SER A 44 3.33 9.86 11.12
C SER A 44 2.19 9.73 10.10
N GLU A 45 0.97 10.09 10.51
CA GLU A 45 -0.23 10.06 9.67
C GLU A 45 -0.35 11.25 8.69
N LEU A 46 0.69 12.09 8.60
CA LEU A 46 0.75 13.17 7.63
C LEU A 46 0.85 12.61 6.21
N GLU A 47 -0.03 13.06 5.31
CA GLU A 47 0.03 12.69 3.90
C GLU A 47 1.29 13.25 3.25
N VAL A 48 2.02 12.39 2.55
CA VAL A 48 3.18 12.78 1.73
C VAL A 48 2.83 12.57 0.26
N LYS A 49 2.97 13.63 -0.54
CA LYS A 49 2.73 13.59 -1.99
C LYS A 49 4.02 13.88 -2.75
N LYS A 50 4.29 13.05 -3.76
CA LYS A 50 5.36 13.26 -4.73
C LYS A 50 4.83 12.98 -6.13
N ASP A 51 4.93 13.98 -7.00
CA ASP A 51 4.39 13.92 -8.37
C ASP A 51 2.89 13.58 -8.37
N ARG A 52 2.52 12.45 -8.98
CA ARG A 52 1.15 11.94 -9.09
C ARG A 52 0.81 10.88 -8.04
N ILE A 53 1.66 10.71 -7.04
CA ILE A 53 1.53 9.63 -6.04
C ILE A 53 1.46 10.27 -4.67
N SER A 54 0.44 9.92 -3.89
CA SER A 54 0.38 10.22 -2.47
C SER A 54 0.35 8.96 -1.62
N ILE A 55 0.88 9.07 -0.40
CA ILE A 55 0.86 8.03 0.62
C ILE A 55 0.42 8.65 1.94
N LYS A 56 -0.50 7.99 2.63
CA LYS A 56 -0.97 8.40 3.94
C LYS A 56 -1.13 7.17 4.82
N ASP A 57 -0.57 7.23 6.02
CA ASP A 57 -0.77 6.21 7.04
C ASP A 57 -2.01 6.51 7.88
N ASN A 58 -2.67 5.47 8.37
CA ASN A 58 -3.73 5.54 9.35
C ASN A 58 -3.43 4.51 10.44
N HIS A 59 -3.01 5.01 11.60
CA HIS A 59 -2.59 4.21 12.74
C HIS A 59 -3.78 3.57 13.46
N THR A 60 -4.98 4.14 13.32
CA THR A 60 -6.19 3.59 13.94
C THR A 60 -6.71 2.37 13.17
N ASP A 61 -6.74 2.48 11.84
CA ASP A 61 -7.21 1.39 10.96
C ASP A 61 -6.10 0.40 10.59
N LEU A 62 -4.87 0.62 11.09
CA LEU A 62 -3.68 -0.16 10.80
C LEU A 62 -3.49 -0.39 9.30
N MET A 63 -3.63 0.66 8.51
CA MET A 63 -3.45 0.60 7.06
C MET A 63 -2.85 1.90 6.54
N PHE A 64 -1.95 1.80 5.57
CA PHE A 64 -1.58 2.95 4.78
C PHE A 64 -2.17 2.85 3.37
N THR A 65 -2.57 4.00 2.86
CA THR A 65 -3.19 4.15 1.54
C THR A 65 -2.22 4.83 0.60
N VAL A 66 -2.05 4.26 -0.59
CA VAL A 66 -1.33 4.86 -1.71
C VAL A 66 -2.33 5.20 -2.80
N ILE A 67 -2.30 6.44 -3.29
CA ILE A 67 -3.12 6.89 -4.41
C ILE A 67 -2.20 7.25 -5.57
N MET A 68 -2.42 6.65 -6.74
CA MET A 68 -1.75 7.02 -7.98
C MET A 68 -2.77 7.69 -8.90
N GLU A 69 -2.53 8.95 -9.25
CA GLU A 69 -3.42 9.78 -10.06
C GLU A 69 -2.95 9.87 -11.52
N LYS A 70 -3.87 10.18 -12.44
CA LYS A 70 -3.61 10.41 -13.87
C LYS A 70 -2.78 9.28 -14.50
N LEU A 71 -3.20 8.04 -14.27
CA LEU A 71 -2.50 6.83 -14.68
C LEU A 71 -2.11 6.85 -16.16
N ARG A 72 -0.90 6.38 -16.44
CA ARG A 72 -0.36 6.24 -17.80
C ARG A 72 -0.08 4.79 -18.10
N GLU A 73 -0.02 4.41 -19.37
CA GLU A 73 0.27 3.02 -19.76
C GLU A 73 1.61 2.52 -19.18
N ASP A 74 2.61 3.40 -19.10
CA ASP A 74 3.91 3.11 -18.50
C ASP A 74 3.89 3.06 -16.96
N ASP A 75 2.76 3.31 -16.30
CA ASP A 75 2.59 3.05 -14.86
C ASP A 75 2.30 1.56 -14.59
N ALA A 76 1.94 0.75 -15.59
CA ALA A 76 1.74 -0.69 -15.43
C ALA A 76 3.06 -1.40 -15.11
N ASP A 77 3.17 -1.97 -13.93
CA ASP A 77 4.39 -2.60 -13.41
C ASP A 77 4.11 -3.41 -12.14
N VAL A 78 5.15 -4.02 -11.59
CA VAL A 78 5.17 -4.54 -10.23
C VAL A 78 5.57 -3.42 -9.26
N TYR A 79 4.81 -3.29 -8.19
CA TYR A 79 5.04 -2.37 -7.09
C TYR A 79 5.05 -3.13 -5.76
N TRP A 80 5.44 -2.42 -4.72
CA TRP A 80 5.49 -2.96 -3.37
C TRP A 80 4.99 -1.93 -2.36
N CYS A 81 4.06 -2.36 -1.52
CA CYS A 81 3.86 -1.75 -0.21
C CYS A 81 5.07 -2.13 0.66
N GLY A 82 5.72 -1.17 1.32
CA GLY A 82 6.84 -1.48 2.20
C GLY A 82 6.74 -0.83 3.58
N ILE A 83 7.30 -1.52 4.57
CA ILE A 83 7.40 -1.07 5.98
C ILE A 83 8.85 -1.23 6.42
N GLU A 84 9.44 -0.13 6.89
CA GLU A 84 10.80 -0.16 7.43
C GLU A 84 10.87 -1.02 8.69
N ARG A 85 11.86 -1.91 8.78
CA ARG A 85 12.15 -2.62 10.03
C ARG A 85 13.63 -2.79 10.23
N PHE A 86 14.01 -3.12 11.46
CA PHE A 86 15.37 -3.57 11.71
C PHE A 86 15.65 -4.87 10.93
N GLY A 87 16.70 -4.85 10.10
CA GLY A 87 17.06 -5.94 9.21
C GLY A 87 16.46 -5.78 7.82
N THR A 88 15.76 -6.82 7.33
CA THR A 88 15.13 -6.80 6.00
C THR A 88 13.74 -6.20 6.10
N ASP A 89 13.47 -5.15 5.33
CA ASP A 89 12.15 -4.51 5.25
C ASP A 89 11.03 -5.47 4.85
N CYS A 90 9.86 -5.24 5.42
CA CYS A 90 8.65 -5.95 5.03
C CYS A 90 8.12 -5.40 3.72
N GLY A 91 7.72 -6.29 2.82
CA GLY A 91 7.22 -5.93 1.50
C GLY A 91 6.06 -6.81 1.06
N VAL A 92 5.03 -6.20 0.48
CA VAL A 92 3.91 -6.89 -0.16
C VAL A 92 3.84 -6.48 -1.61
N GLU A 93 3.87 -7.47 -2.51
CA GLU A 93 3.84 -7.24 -3.96
C GLU A 93 2.43 -6.79 -4.39
N VAL A 94 2.40 -5.77 -5.24
CA VAL A 94 1.18 -5.27 -5.88
C VAL A 94 1.43 -5.15 -7.37
N LYS A 95 0.75 -5.99 -8.15
CA LYS A 95 0.73 -5.86 -9.62
C LYS A 95 -0.23 -4.77 -10.03
N VAL A 96 0.25 -3.74 -10.71
CA VAL A 96 -0.55 -2.63 -11.24
C VAL A 96 -0.75 -2.81 -12.74
N SER A 97 -2.00 -2.81 -13.18
CA SER A 97 -2.38 -2.77 -14.59
C SER A 97 -3.11 -1.48 -14.92
N VAL A 98 -2.96 -1.01 -16.16
CA VAL A 98 -3.69 0.16 -16.66
C VAL A 98 -4.57 -0.27 -17.82
N SER A 99 -5.88 -0.07 -17.67
CA SER A 99 -6.84 -0.36 -18.72
C SER A 99 -6.97 0.84 -19.68
N PRO A 100 -7.41 0.62 -20.93
CA PRO A 100 -7.76 1.72 -21.83
C PRO A 100 -8.76 2.68 -21.18
N ALA A 101 -8.73 3.94 -21.61
CA ALA A 101 -9.75 4.90 -21.19
C ALA A 101 -11.13 4.42 -21.68
N PRO A 102 -12.22 4.64 -20.92
CA PRO A 102 -13.56 4.39 -21.41
C PRO A 102 -13.75 5.18 -22.70
N ALA A 103 -14.06 4.49 -23.81
CA ALA A 103 -14.28 5.14 -25.08
C ALA A 103 -15.51 6.05 -24.97
N THR A 104 -15.30 7.35 -24.97
CA THR A 104 -16.34 8.31 -25.35
C THR A 104 -16.58 8.12 -26.84
N PRO A 105 -17.82 8.03 -27.35
CA PRO A 105 -18.08 7.90 -28.78
C PRO A 105 -17.74 9.22 -29.47
N GLU A 106 -16.47 9.42 -29.80
CA GLU A 106 -16.05 10.46 -30.73
C GLU A 106 -15.28 9.86 -31.91
N GLU A 107 -15.65 10.44 -33.05
CA GLU A 107 -15.46 10.10 -34.44
C GLU A 107 -14.05 9.62 -34.83
N ILE A 108 -14.02 8.44 -35.46
CA ILE A 108 -12.83 7.80 -36.02
C ILE A 108 -12.32 8.66 -37.18
N THR A 109 -11.32 9.50 -36.93
CA THR A 109 -10.43 10.00 -37.99
C THR A 109 -9.10 9.30 -37.83
N GLY A 110 -8.90 8.26 -38.63
CA GLY A 110 -7.71 7.42 -38.59
C GLY A 110 -6.43 8.18 -38.91
N SER A 111 -5.36 7.81 -38.22
CA SER A 111 -4.00 8.03 -38.70
C SER A 111 -3.15 6.84 -38.28
N MET A 112 -2.94 5.94 -39.24
CA MET A 112 -2.04 4.80 -39.13
C MET A 112 -0.68 5.25 -39.65
N THR A 113 0.17 5.76 -38.78
CA THR A 113 1.58 6.00 -39.10
C THR A 113 2.42 4.81 -38.65
N SER A 114 3.00 4.16 -39.65
CA SER A 114 4.02 3.12 -39.60
C SER A 114 5.06 3.26 -38.49
N TYR A 115 5.19 2.23 -37.65
CA TYR A 115 6.42 1.93 -36.90
C TYR A 115 6.91 0.54 -37.30
N LEU A 116 7.60 0.48 -38.44
CA LEU A 116 8.51 -0.60 -38.74
C LEU A 116 9.90 0.02 -38.94
N SER A 117 10.65 0.17 -37.85
CA SER A 117 12.12 0.19 -37.80
C SER A 117 12.58 0.65 -36.41
N ASP A 118 12.83 -0.28 -35.50
CA ASP A 118 14.07 -0.26 -34.68
C ASP A 118 14.27 -1.62 -33.99
N ASP A 119 14.60 -2.65 -34.77
CA ASP A 119 15.16 -3.89 -34.22
C ASP A 119 16.35 -4.38 -35.06
N ARG A 120 17.25 -3.44 -35.39
CA ARG A 120 18.53 -3.75 -36.05
C ARG A 120 19.74 -3.13 -35.36
N ARG A 121 19.56 -2.36 -34.27
CA ARG A 121 20.69 -1.84 -33.47
C ARG A 121 20.96 -2.62 -32.17
N LYS A 122 19.97 -3.30 -31.59
CA LYS A 122 20.17 -4.08 -30.34
C LYS A 122 20.88 -5.42 -30.55
N THR A 123 20.77 -6.04 -31.73
CA THR A 123 21.39 -7.34 -32.02
C THR A 123 22.91 -7.27 -32.16
N ASN A 124 23.45 -6.15 -32.67
CA ASN A 124 24.91 -5.95 -32.76
C ASN A 124 25.53 -5.55 -31.42
N MET A 125 24.83 -4.76 -30.61
CA MET A 125 25.30 -4.36 -29.27
C MET A 125 25.27 -5.53 -28.29
N LEU A 126 24.20 -6.34 -28.31
CA LEU A 126 24.08 -7.52 -27.44
C LEU A 126 25.07 -8.62 -27.85
N ARG A 127 25.40 -8.77 -29.14
CA ARG A 127 26.42 -9.73 -29.62
C ARG A 127 27.84 -9.43 -29.15
N ILE A 128 28.18 -8.17 -28.84
CA ILE A 128 29.51 -7.79 -28.33
C ILE A 128 29.51 -7.67 -26.80
N LEU A 129 28.42 -7.19 -26.20
CA LEU A 129 28.30 -7.07 -24.74
C LEU A 129 28.23 -8.45 -24.07
N LEU A 130 27.53 -9.40 -24.67
CA LEU A 130 27.37 -10.75 -24.13
C LEU A 130 28.72 -11.47 -23.92
N PRO A 131 29.64 -11.58 -24.90
CA PRO A 131 30.94 -12.22 -24.68
C PRO A 131 31.82 -11.44 -23.70
N LEU A 132 31.73 -10.10 -23.64
CA LEU A 132 32.48 -9.31 -22.66
C LEU A 132 31.98 -9.56 -21.23
N VAL A 133 30.67 -9.59 -21.02
CA VAL A 133 30.07 -9.89 -19.71
C VAL A 133 30.41 -11.33 -19.29
N PHE A 134 30.32 -12.31 -20.20
CA PHE A 134 30.73 -13.69 -19.92
C PHE A 134 32.22 -13.80 -19.60
N ALA A 135 33.09 -13.10 -20.34
CA ALA A 135 34.54 -13.11 -20.07
C ALA A 135 34.87 -12.53 -18.69
N VAL A 136 34.24 -11.41 -18.31
CA VAL A 136 34.40 -10.80 -16.98
C VAL A 136 33.88 -11.75 -15.89
N PHE A 137 32.71 -12.35 -16.09
CA PHE A 137 32.14 -13.30 -15.13
C PHE A 137 33.03 -14.54 -14.94
N LEU A 138 33.56 -15.12 -16.03
CA LEU A 138 34.50 -16.24 -15.94
C LEU A 138 35.80 -15.85 -15.22
N LEU A 139 36.33 -14.65 -15.46
CA LEU A 139 37.51 -14.15 -14.77
C LEU A 139 37.24 -13.98 -13.26
N LEU A 140 36.07 -13.46 -12.88
CA LEU A 140 35.65 -13.37 -11.49
C LEU A 140 35.49 -14.76 -10.84
N LEU A 141 34.93 -15.75 -11.55
CA LEU A 141 34.83 -17.13 -11.04
C LEU A 141 36.20 -17.78 -10.84
N VAL A 142 37.16 -17.54 -11.75
CA VAL A 142 38.54 -18.01 -11.60
C VAL A 142 39.20 -17.35 -10.40
N VAL A 143 39.07 -16.02 -10.24
CA VAL A 143 39.60 -15.30 -9.08
C VAL A 143 38.96 -15.79 -7.78
N ALA A 144 37.63 -15.94 -7.74
CA ALA A 144 36.92 -16.48 -6.59
C ALA A 144 37.36 -17.91 -6.27
N SER A 145 37.56 -18.75 -7.28
CA SER A 145 38.09 -20.10 -7.12
C SER A 145 39.52 -20.11 -6.59
N LEU A 146 40.39 -19.20 -7.05
CA LEU A 146 41.76 -19.03 -6.54
C LEU A 146 41.79 -18.50 -5.11
N VAL A 147 40.90 -17.57 -4.76
CA VAL A 147 40.73 -17.06 -3.40
C VAL A 147 40.20 -18.16 -2.49
N ALA A 148 39.11 -18.84 -2.87
CA ALA A 148 38.57 -19.97 -2.13
C ALA A 148 39.61 -21.10 -1.98
N TRP A 149 40.39 -21.39 -3.02
CA TRP A 149 41.51 -22.34 -2.97
C TRP A 149 42.60 -21.88 -2.00
N ARG A 150 42.95 -20.60 -1.99
CA ARG A 150 43.88 -20.02 -1.01
C ARG A 150 43.32 -20.14 0.39
N MET A 151 42.03 -19.85 0.60
CA MET A 151 41.36 -19.97 1.90
C MET A 151 41.28 -21.44 2.35
N MET A 152 40.98 -22.39 1.47
CA MET A 152 41.00 -23.82 1.77
C MET A 152 42.42 -24.33 2.08
N LYS A 153 43.44 -23.79 1.40
CA LYS A 153 44.84 -24.08 1.68
C LYS A 153 45.29 -23.48 3.03
N GLN A 154 44.67 -22.38 3.46
CA GLN A 154 44.87 -21.84 4.81
C GLN A 154 44.09 -22.62 5.89
N GLN A 155 42.89 -23.13 5.58
CA GLN A 155 42.09 -23.94 6.51
C GLN A 155 42.68 -25.33 6.81
N LYS A 156 43.55 -25.86 5.94
CA LYS A 156 44.38 -27.05 6.28
C LYS A 156 45.41 -26.79 7.40
N LYS A 157 45.49 -25.56 7.94
CA LYS A 157 46.33 -25.20 9.10
C LYS A 157 45.55 -24.74 10.33
N ALA A 158 44.22 -24.72 10.28
CA ALA A 158 43.37 -24.38 11.42
C ALA A 158 42.08 -25.19 11.36
N SER A 159 42.09 -26.40 11.91
CA SER A 159 40.86 -27.16 12.18
C SER A 159 40.87 -27.53 13.65
N GLY A 160 40.12 -26.74 14.42
CA GLY A 160 39.75 -26.99 15.81
C GLY A 160 38.38 -26.37 16.07
N THR A 161 37.37 -27.24 16.17
CA THR A 161 36.21 -27.18 17.08
C THR A 161 35.04 -26.23 16.76
N SER A 162 33.93 -26.87 16.33
CA SER A 162 32.55 -26.85 16.88
C SER A 162 32.01 -25.57 17.53
N SER A 163 30.83 -25.10 17.08
CA SER A 163 29.56 -25.57 17.66
C SER A 163 28.32 -24.99 16.99
N GLU A 164 27.36 -25.90 16.82
CA GLU A 164 25.92 -25.72 16.70
C GLU A 164 25.39 -24.58 17.59
N GLN A 165 24.70 -23.62 16.97
CA GLN A 165 23.81 -22.71 17.67
C GLN A 165 22.39 -22.98 17.19
N VAL A 166 21.64 -23.57 18.13
CA VAL A 166 20.20 -23.74 18.16
C VAL A 166 19.52 -22.39 17.86
N LEU A 167 18.80 -22.32 16.74
CA LEU A 167 17.86 -21.22 16.47
C LEU A 167 16.51 -21.58 17.09
N GLN A 168 16.15 -20.92 18.18
CA GLN A 168 14.81 -20.94 18.76
C GLN A 168 13.88 -19.94 18.05
N PRO A 169 12.54 -20.13 18.13
CA PRO A 169 11.59 -19.88 17.04
C PRO A 169 11.38 -18.41 16.65
N LEU A 170 11.21 -18.22 15.34
CA LEU A 170 10.89 -16.96 14.68
C LEU A 170 9.40 -16.65 14.88
N GLU A 171 9.06 -16.04 16.01
CA GLU A 171 7.68 -15.70 16.38
C GLU A 171 7.42 -14.19 16.23
N GLY A 172 7.61 -13.69 15.00
CA GLY A 172 7.43 -12.26 14.67
C GLY A 172 7.39 -11.97 13.16
N ASP A 173 6.76 -12.86 12.40
CA ASP A 173 7.16 -13.09 11.00
C ASP A 173 6.31 -12.43 9.90
N LEU A 174 5.30 -11.63 10.23
CA LEU A 174 4.62 -10.83 9.21
C LEU A 174 4.30 -9.42 9.72
N CYS A 175 4.66 -8.42 8.93
CA CYS A 175 4.23 -7.04 9.17
C CYS A 175 2.84 -6.74 8.62
N TYR A 176 2.32 -7.63 7.76
CA TYR A 176 1.08 -7.44 7.02
C TYR A 176 0.02 -8.40 7.52
N ALA A 177 -1.17 -7.88 7.80
CA ALA A 177 -2.33 -8.70 8.07
C ALA A 177 -2.69 -9.50 6.79
N ASN A 178 -3.14 -10.75 6.96
CA ASN A 178 -3.45 -11.70 5.87
C ASN A 178 -4.07 -11.02 4.63
N LEU A 179 -3.27 -10.88 3.56
CA LEU A 179 -3.75 -10.35 2.28
C LEU A 179 -4.69 -11.38 1.63
N ALA A 180 -5.99 -11.21 1.84
CA ALA A 180 -6.98 -11.75 0.91
C ALA A 180 -6.89 -10.91 -0.37
N LEU A 181 -6.09 -11.37 -1.35
CA LEU A 181 -6.18 -10.89 -2.72
C LEU A 181 -7.59 -11.24 -3.24
N ASN A 182 -8.53 -10.30 -3.11
CA ASN A 182 -9.85 -10.39 -3.71
C ASN A 182 -9.71 -10.38 -5.24
N HIS A 183 -9.45 -11.55 -5.81
CA HIS A 183 -9.72 -11.83 -7.21
C HIS A 183 -11.23 -12.02 -7.38
N THR A 184 -11.97 -10.92 -7.44
CA THR A 184 -13.40 -10.96 -7.79
C THR A 184 -13.54 -11.04 -9.31
N GLY A 185 -13.54 -12.27 -9.84
CA GLY A 185 -14.18 -12.59 -11.11
C GLY A 185 -15.68 -12.91 -10.91
N PRO A 186 -16.53 -12.82 -11.95
CA PRO A 186 -17.98 -12.80 -11.78
C PRO A 186 -18.58 -14.15 -11.34
N LEU A 187 -19.62 -14.05 -10.51
CA LEU A 187 -20.39 -15.13 -9.90
C LEU A 187 -20.78 -16.25 -10.87
N SER A 188 -20.50 -17.49 -10.48
CA SER A 188 -21.32 -18.64 -10.82
C SER A 188 -22.20 -19.00 -9.61
N ALA A 189 -23.49 -18.72 -9.76
CA ALA A 189 -24.52 -19.11 -8.81
C ALA A 189 -24.58 -20.64 -8.71
N SER A 190 -24.47 -21.18 -7.49
CA SER A 190 -24.90 -22.53 -7.19
C SER A 190 -25.95 -22.48 -6.09
N SER A 191 -27.17 -22.76 -6.53
CA SER A 191 -28.38 -22.91 -5.75
C SER A 191 -28.27 -24.11 -4.81
N GLN A 192 -28.36 -23.89 -3.50
CA GLN A 192 -28.83 -24.93 -2.57
C GLN A 192 -29.90 -24.38 -1.64
N LYS A 193 -31.13 -24.73 -2.01
CA LYS A 193 -32.35 -24.70 -1.21
C LYS A 193 -32.20 -25.66 -0.03
N LYS A 194 -32.39 -25.20 1.20
CA LYS A 194 -32.65 -26.09 2.35
C LYS A 194 -33.71 -25.46 3.26
N ASP A 195 -34.79 -26.22 3.39
CA ASP A 195 -36.03 -25.87 4.07
C ASP A 195 -35.91 -25.74 5.59
N SER A 196 -36.66 -24.76 6.10
CA SER A 196 -37.39 -24.70 7.37
C SER A 196 -37.06 -25.68 8.50
N ARG A 197 -36.69 -25.09 9.66
CA ARG A 197 -37.39 -25.41 10.92
C ARG A 197 -37.42 -24.17 11.84
N LYS A 198 -38.64 -23.67 12.07
CA LYS A 198 -38.97 -22.63 13.07
C LYS A 198 -38.73 -23.17 14.47
N SER A 199 -38.20 -22.33 15.36
CA SER A 199 -38.58 -22.34 16.77
C SER A 199 -38.58 -20.91 17.27
N ALA A 200 -39.77 -20.43 17.61
CA ALA A 200 -39.98 -19.15 18.26
C ALA A 200 -39.64 -19.28 19.75
N SER A 201 -38.91 -18.32 20.30
CA SER A 201 -38.94 -18.05 21.72
C SER A 201 -38.92 -16.54 21.94
N SER A 202 -39.93 -16.11 22.69
CA SER A 202 -40.27 -14.75 23.06
C SER A 202 -39.28 -14.24 24.11
N VAL A 203 -38.59 -13.15 23.82
CA VAL A 203 -38.00 -12.29 24.86
C VAL A 203 -38.30 -10.85 24.50
N ARG A 204 -39.10 -10.22 25.36
CA ARG A 204 -39.52 -8.83 25.33
C ARG A 204 -38.33 -7.98 25.80
N ALA A 205 -37.78 -7.16 24.92
CA ALA A 205 -36.81 -6.13 25.29
C ALA A 205 -37.42 -4.77 24.92
N ASN A 206 -37.52 -3.88 25.92
CA ASN A 206 -38.02 -2.52 25.77
C ASN A 206 -37.15 -1.76 24.76
N GLN A 207 -37.79 -1.22 23.73
CA GLN A 207 -37.13 -0.34 22.76
C GLN A 207 -37.30 1.11 23.23
N VAL A 208 -36.20 1.70 23.69
CA VAL A 208 -36.09 3.16 23.78
C VAL A 208 -35.76 3.64 22.37
N GLU A 209 -36.67 4.40 21.81
CA GLU A 209 -36.53 5.08 20.53
C GLU A 209 -35.54 6.24 20.71
N VAL A 210 -34.41 6.20 20.02
CA VAL A 210 -33.50 7.35 19.90
C VAL A 210 -33.81 8.00 18.56
N GLU A 211 -34.52 9.12 18.64
CA GLU A 211 -34.83 9.98 17.51
C GLU A 211 -33.52 10.66 17.02
N TYR A 212 -33.12 10.36 15.79
CA TYR A 212 -32.04 11.09 15.12
C TYR A 212 -32.68 12.23 14.32
N VAL A 213 -32.49 13.47 14.79
CA VAL A 213 -32.92 14.67 14.06
C VAL A 213 -31.95 14.91 12.90
N ILE A 214 -32.45 14.80 11.67
CA ILE A 214 -31.68 15.06 10.45
C ILE A 214 -31.67 16.57 10.18
N MET A 215 -30.48 17.17 10.10
CA MET A 215 -30.31 18.57 9.74
C MET A 215 -30.19 18.69 8.22
N GLU A 216 -31.23 19.17 7.53
CA GLU A 216 -31.14 19.50 6.11
C GLU A 216 -30.45 20.86 5.92
N LEU A 217 -29.27 20.85 5.30
CA LEU A 217 -28.58 22.05 4.85
C LEU A 217 -29.11 22.45 3.47
N THR A 218 -29.97 23.46 3.42
CA THR A 218 -30.37 24.10 2.16
C THR A 218 -29.41 25.26 1.86
N TYR A 219 -28.65 25.14 0.76
CA TYR A 219 -27.70 26.15 0.31
C TYR A 219 -28.45 27.25 -0.48
N SER A 220 -28.55 28.45 0.09
CA SER A 220 -29.06 29.63 -0.64
C SER A 220 -27.89 30.52 -1.10
N ASN A 221 -27.93 30.89 -2.37
CA ASN A 221 -26.86 31.60 -3.07
C ASN A 221 -26.95 33.12 -2.84
N THR A 222 -26.71 33.58 -1.62
CA THR A 222 -26.40 35.00 -1.31
C THR A 222 -25.47 35.05 -0.09
N GLY A 223 -24.24 35.51 -0.30
CA GLY A 223 -23.14 35.41 0.66
C GLY A 223 -23.23 36.37 1.86
N HIS A 224 -24.04 36.02 2.89
CA HIS A 224 -23.91 36.61 4.22
C HIS A 224 -24.38 35.61 5.30
N LEU A 225 -23.49 35.21 6.22
CA LEU A 225 -23.85 34.44 7.41
C LEU A 225 -24.58 35.36 8.41
N VAL A 226 -25.87 35.08 8.66
CA VAL A 226 -26.63 35.61 9.80
C VAL A 226 -26.91 34.43 10.72
N ALA A 227 -26.43 34.49 11.95
CA ALA A 227 -26.76 33.53 13.00
C ALA A 227 -27.83 34.18 13.89
N ASP A 228 -29.09 33.75 13.75
CA ASP A 228 -30.16 34.14 14.66
C ASP A 228 -30.18 33.19 15.87
N ILE A 229 -29.95 33.74 17.07
CA ILE A 229 -30.02 33.06 18.35
C ILE A 229 -31.41 33.34 18.96
N PRO A 230 -32.24 32.34 19.29
CA PRO A 230 -33.48 32.57 20.03
C PRO A 230 -33.19 32.78 21.52
N MET A 231 -33.72 33.88 22.05
CA MET A 231 -33.67 34.28 23.46
C MET A 231 -34.54 33.33 24.32
N GLY A 232 -33.91 32.60 25.23
CA GLY A 232 -34.53 31.78 26.27
C GLY A 232 -34.14 32.31 27.66
N SER A 233 -35.13 32.40 28.54
CA SER A 233 -35.17 33.15 29.80
C SER A 233 -34.48 32.50 31.01
N HIS A 234 -34.06 33.38 31.94
CA HIS A 234 -33.66 33.17 33.35
C HIS A 234 -32.25 32.63 33.65
N GLU A 235 -31.32 33.55 33.96
CA GLU A 235 -30.15 33.29 34.82
C GLU A 235 -30.33 34.02 36.17
N GLU A 236 -30.26 33.27 37.27
CA GLU A 236 -30.01 33.81 38.62
C GLU A 236 -28.52 34.18 38.76
N PRO A 237 -28.14 35.26 39.48
CA PRO A 237 -26.74 35.54 39.74
C PRO A 237 -26.23 34.72 40.94
N ILE A 238 -25.14 33.98 40.74
CA ILE A 238 -24.37 33.32 41.81
C ILE A 238 -23.53 34.38 42.55
N GLU A 239 -23.84 34.60 43.82
CA GLU A 239 -23.09 35.44 44.74
C GLU A 239 -21.86 34.68 45.28
N TYR A 240 -20.65 35.26 45.13
CA TYR A 240 -19.42 34.68 45.69
C TYR A 240 -19.06 35.37 47.02
N SER A 241 -19.05 34.58 48.09
CA SER A 241 -18.58 34.98 49.42
C SER A 241 -17.04 35.06 49.44
N THR A 242 -16.50 36.21 49.86
CA THR A 242 -15.06 36.38 50.10
C THR A 242 -14.76 36.06 51.56
N ILE A 243 -14.03 34.98 51.82
CA ILE A 243 -13.58 34.59 53.17
C ILE A 243 -12.40 35.48 53.58
N ARG A 244 -12.57 36.31 54.62
CA ARG A 244 -11.44 36.85 55.41
C ARG A 244 -10.94 35.76 56.36
N LYS A 245 -9.65 35.44 56.30
CA LYS A 245 -8.97 34.66 57.32
C LYS A 245 -8.57 35.57 58.50
N PRO A 246 -8.59 35.03 59.75
CA PRO A 246 -8.27 35.76 60.98
C PRO A 246 -6.78 36.11 61.09
#